data_AF-T1GHU2-F1
#
_entry.id   AF-T1GHU2-F1
#
_cell.length_a   1.000
_cell.length_b   1.000
_cell.length_c   1.000
_cell.angle_alpha   90.00
_cell.angle_beta   90.00
_cell.angle_gamma   90.00
#
_symmetry.space_group_name_H-M   'P 1'
#
loop_
_entity.id
_entity.type
_entity.pdbx_description
1 polymer ?
#
loop_
_entity_poly.entity_id
_entity_poly.type
_entity_poly.pdbx_seq_one_letter_code
_entity_poly.pdbx_strand_id
1 'polypeptide(L)'
;MSDNFVNEELFSKFQEYFDHEQELRDNVRQIIRTIETASKKADTKLQVIHSCIDKERIGAVCAEVRKDYFSECVEGFKNLAEIIPTGQYYRYNDHWNFTTQKLIFLIGLTVYLETDGELVTREQAAETLGLKCNQSDGFHLDIEDYLLGILQMASELTRFATNSVTLGDYSRALKISKFLADLNSGFRCLNLKNDSIRKRYDVYKSY
;
A
#
# COMPACT_ATOMS: atom_id res chain seq x y z
N MET A 1 -57.58 1.75 -0.23
CA MET A 1 -56.75 1.48 0.97
C MET A 1 -55.34 1.02 0.58
N SER A 2 -54.77 1.51 -0.53
CA SER A 2 -53.46 1.10 -1.06
C SER A 2 -52.36 2.15 -0.89
N ASP A 3 -52.71 3.41 -0.62
CA ASP A 3 -51.72 4.52 -0.60
C ASP A 3 -50.93 4.65 0.71
N ASN A 4 -51.32 3.94 1.78
CA ASN A 4 -50.56 3.93 3.04
C ASN A 4 -49.42 2.90 3.07
N PHE A 5 -49.26 2.08 2.03
CA PHE A 5 -48.19 1.07 1.97
C PHE A 5 -46.91 1.60 1.33
N VAL A 6 -47.03 2.58 0.42
CA VAL A 6 -45.89 3.23 -0.24
C VAL A 6 -45.65 4.56 0.46
N ASN A 7 -44.76 4.56 1.45
CA ASN A 7 -44.39 5.76 2.17
C ASN A 7 -43.39 6.58 1.33
N GLU A 8 -43.89 7.50 0.50
CA GLU A 8 -43.06 8.39 -0.34
C GLU A 8 -42.02 9.17 0.48
N GLU A 9 -42.36 9.56 1.71
CA GLU A 9 -41.42 10.24 2.62
C GLU A 9 -40.22 9.36 3.00
N LEU A 10 -40.44 8.05 3.14
CA LEU A 10 -39.36 7.09 3.38
C LEU A 10 -38.43 6.98 2.16
N PHE A 11 -38.99 6.93 0.95
CA PHE A 11 -38.20 6.88 -0.28
C PHE A 11 -37.38 8.16 -0.48
N SER A 12 -37.95 9.33 -0.18
CA SER A 12 -37.22 10.60 -0.22
C SER A 12 -36.03 10.62 0.75
N LYS A 13 -36.21 10.13 1.99
CA LYS A 13 -35.11 10.01 2.97
C LYS A 13 -34.01 9.05 2.50
N PHE A 14 -34.37 7.95 1.84
CA PHE A 14 -33.39 7.04 1.24
C PHE A 14 -32.65 7.69 0.07
N GLN A 15 -33.34 8.49 -0.76
CA GLN A 15 -32.71 9.23 -1.84
C GLN A 15 -31.66 10.22 -1.30
N GLU A 16 -32.01 11.03 -0.30
CA GLU A 16 -31.07 11.96 0.34
C GLU A 16 -29.85 11.23 0.94
N TYR A 17 -30.07 10.06 1.55
CA TYR A 17 -29.00 9.22 2.07
C TYR A 17 -28.05 8.73 0.97
N PHE A 18 -28.59 8.25 -0.15
CA PHE A 18 -27.78 7.80 -1.29
C PHE A 18 -27.03 8.94 -1.94
N ASP A 19 -27.63 10.12 -2.05
CA ASP A 19 -26.98 11.31 -2.61
C ASP A 19 -25.78 11.74 -1.76
N HIS A 20 -25.93 11.78 -0.42
CA HIS A 20 -24.82 12.07 0.49
C HIS A 20 -23.73 10.98 0.44
N GLU A 21 -24.12 9.70 0.36
CA GLU A 21 -23.14 8.61 0.21
C GLU A 21 -22.37 8.71 -1.12
N GLN A 22 -23.04 9.09 -2.20
CA GLN A 22 -22.43 9.27 -3.51
C GLN A 22 -21.45 10.44 -3.50
N GLU A 23 -21.83 11.58 -2.91
CA GLU A 23 -20.95 12.73 -2.75
C GLU A 23 -19.68 12.37 -1.95
N LEU A 24 -19.84 11.66 -0.83
CA LEU A 24 -18.70 11.18 -0.05
C LEU A 24 -17.77 10.27 -0.88
N ARG A 25 -18.34 9.32 -1.64
CA ARG A 25 -17.53 8.43 -2.51
C ARG A 25 -16.77 9.20 -3.58
N ASP A 26 -17.35 10.24 -4.15
CA ASP A 26 -16.68 11.05 -5.17
C ASP A 26 -15.57 11.90 -4.58
N ASN A 27 -15.77 12.45 -3.37
CA ASN A 27 -14.70 13.13 -2.61
C ASN A 27 -13.56 12.18 -2.27
N VAL A 28 -13.86 10.96 -1.79
CA VAL A 28 -12.86 9.91 -1.54
C VAL A 28 -12.05 9.62 -2.81
N ARG A 29 -12.72 9.37 -3.94
CA ARG A 29 -12.04 9.08 -5.22
C ARG A 29 -11.11 10.21 -5.64
N GLN A 30 -11.49 11.47 -5.42
CA GLN A 30 -10.65 12.60 -5.76
C GLN A 30 -9.36 12.65 -4.93
N ILE A 31 -9.45 12.37 -3.63
CA ILE A 31 -8.28 12.27 -2.75
C ILE A 31 -7.39 11.10 -3.20
N ILE A 32 -7.97 9.93 -3.46
CA ILE A 32 -7.20 8.75 -3.89
C ILE A 32 -6.47 8.99 -5.20
N ARG A 33 -7.05 9.71 -6.17
CA ARG A 33 -6.36 10.06 -7.42
C ARG A 33 -5.09 10.88 -7.19
N THR A 34 -5.10 11.78 -6.21
CA THR A 34 -3.91 12.55 -5.83
C THR A 34 -2.84 11.62 -5.27
N ILE A 35 -3.21 10.74 -4.32
CA ILE A 35 -2.31 9.75 -3.72
C ILE A 35 -1.72 8.81 -4.78
N GLU A 36 -2.55 8.31 -5.69
CA GLU A 36 -2.12 7.44 -6.79
C GLU A 36 -1.13 8.15 -7.73
N THR A 37 -1.33 9.44 -7.97
CA THR A 37 -0.43 10.23 -8.82
C THR A 37 0.94 10.38 -8.17
N ALA A 38 0.99 10.69 -6.87
CA ALA A 38 2.23 10.72 -6.10
C ALA A 38 2.91 9.34 -6.06
N SER A 39 2.14 8.27 -5.81
CA SER A 39 2.63 6.89 -5.81
C SER A 39 3.24 6.47 -7.16
N LYS A 40 2.61 6.83 -8.29
CA LYS A 40 3.16 6.54 -9.64
C LYS A 40 4.45 7.29 -9.92
N LYS A 41 4.59 8.53 -9.45
CA LYS A 41 5.85 9.30 -9.58
C LYS A 41 6.97 8.67 -8.74
N ALA A 42 6.67 8.31 -7.50
CA ALA A 42 7.60 7.59 -6.61
C ALA A 42 8.08 6.28 -7.23
N ASP A 43 7.15 5.45 -7.72
CA ASP A 43 7.44 4.20 -8.42
C ASP A 43 8.38 4.43 -9.60
N THR A 44 8.07 5.39 -10.48
CA THR A 44 8.90 5.74 -11.65
C THR A 44 10.32 6.13 -11.25
N LYS A 45 10.49 6.87 -10.16
CA LYS A 45 11.81 7.28 -9.66
C LYS A 45 12.59 6.09 -9.12
N LEU A 46 11.95 5.20 -8.36
CA LEU A 46 12.57 4.00 -7.82
C LEU A 46 12.98 2.99 -8.89
N GLN A 47 12.39 3.00 -10.09
CA GLN A 47 12.82 2.14 -11.21
C GLN A 47 14.29 2.35 -11.62
N VAL A 48 14.95 3.43 -11.17
CA VAL A 48 16.40 3.66 -11.37
C VAL A 48 17.26 2.48 -10.90
N ILE A 49 16.81 1.72 -9.88
CA ILE A 49 17.53 0.57 -9.33
C ILE A 49 17.85 -0.49 -10.37
N HIS A 50 17.05 -0.59 -11.44
CA HIS A 50 17.24 -1.59 -12.50
C HIS A 50 18.28 -1.18 -13.54
N SER A 51 18.75 0.07 -13.50
CA SER A 51 19.70 0.63 -14.47
C SER A 51 20.97 1.18 -13.82
N CYS A 52 21.04 1.18 -12.49
CA CYS A 52 22.12 1.80 -11.74
C CYS A 52 22.51 0.95 -10.52
N ILE A 53 23.82 0.79 -10.29
CA ILE A 53 24.37 0.06 -9.13
C ILE A 53 24.82 1.01 -8.03
N ASP A 54 25.04 2.28 -8.38
CA ASP A 54 25.58 3.31 -7.49
C ASP A 54 24.66 3.54 -6.28
N LYS A 55 25.19 3.19 -5.11
CA LYS A 55 24.46 3.27 -3.84
C LYS A 55 24.17 4.71 -3.45
N GLU A 56 25.05 5.66 -3.76
CA GLU A 56 24.84 7.06 -3.40
C GLU A 56 23.68 7.64 -4.21
N ARG A 57 23.64 7.34 -5.52
CA ARG A 57 22.53 7.74 -6.38
C ARG A 57 21.21 7.09 -5.97
N ILE A 58 21.22 5.80 -5.64
CA ILE A 58 20.02 5.11 -5.16
C ILE A 58 19.53 5.74 -3.84
N GLY A 59 20.44 6.00 -2.90
CA GLY A 59 20.11 6.66 -1.63
C GLY A 59 19.55 8.07 -1.81
N ALA A 60 20.11 8.85 -2.74
CA ALA A 60 19.60 10.18 -3.07
C ALA A 60 18.16 10.12 -3.63
N VAL A 61 17.87 9.15 -4.50
CA VAL A 61 16.51 8.94 -5.03
C VAL A 61 15.54 8.47 -3.95
N CYS A 62 15.99 7.61 -3.04
CA CYS A 62 15.18 7.18 -1.88
C CYS A 62 14.79 8.38 -0.99
N ALA A 63 15.76 9.26 -0.71
CA ALA A 63 15.53 10.48 0.06
C ALA A 63 14.57 11.46 -0.65
N GLU A 64 14.73 11.65 -1.97
CA GLU A 64 13.82 12.44 -2.80
C GLU A 64 12.39 11.88 -2.72
N VAL A 65 12.23 10.57 -2.91
CA VAL A 65 10.91 9.90 -2.88
C VAL A 65 10.22 10.05 -1.53
N ARG A 66 10.96 9.87 -0.44
CA ARG A 66 10.46 10.02 0.92
C ARG A 66 10.01 11.46 1.20
N LYS A 67 10.80 12.43 0.76
CA LYS A 67 10.52 13.86 1.02
C LYS A 67 9.37 14.39 0.16
N ASP A 68 9.36 14.07 -1.12
CA ASP A 68 8.51 14.77 -2.09
C ASP A 68 7.20 14.02 -2.36
N TYR A 69 7.16 12.69 -2.25
CA TYR A 69 5.97 11.90 -2.58
C TYR A 69 5.31 11.25 -1.36
N PHE A 70 6.09 10.71 -0.41
CA PHE A 70 5.45 10.12 0.78
C PHE A 70 4.80 11.18 1.67
N SER A 71 5.36 12.38 1.76
CA SER A 71 4.73 13.51 2.45
C SER A 71 3.38 13.92 1.82
N GLU A 72 3.28 13.92 0.49
CA GLU A 72 2.02 14.17 -0.24
C GLU A 72 0.98 13.08 0.07
N CYS A 73 1.40 11.81 0.14
CA CYS A 73 0.53 10.70 0.53
C CYS A 73 0.04 10.82 1.98
N VAL A 74 0.89 11.26 2.92
CA VAL A 74 0.50 11.50 4.32
C VAL A 74 -0.62 12.52 4.41
N GLU A 75 -0.49 13.65 3.70
CA GLU A 75 -1.54 14.68 3.68
C GLU A 75 -2.82 14.15 3.01
N GLY A 76 -2.68 13.34 1.95
CA GLY A 76 -3.81 12.66 1.31
C GLY A 76 -4.57 11.74 2.28
N PHE A 77 -3.86 10.90 3.04
CA PHE A 77 -4.48 10.01 4.04
C PHE A 77 -5.08 10.76 5.22
N LYS A 78 -4.48 11.88 5.63
CA LYS A 78 -5.05 12.75 6.66
C LYS A 78 -6.39 13.34 6.21
N ASN A 79 -6.45 13.90 5.00
CA ASN A 79 -7.71 14.39 4.43
C ASN A 79 -8.75 13.28 4.29
N LEU A 80 -8.32 12.08 3.92
CA LEU A 80 -9.20 10.90 3.85
C LEU A 80 -9.76 10.54 5.23
N ALA A 81 -8.94 10.56 6.28
CA ALA A 81 -9.35 10.28 7.64
C ALA A 81 -10.36 11.30 8.20
N GLU A 82 -10.30 12.56 7.74
CA GLU A 82 -11.23 13.63 8.15
C GLU A 82 -12.62 13.47 7.53
N ILE A 83 -12.71 12.98 6.29
CA ILE A 83 -14.00 12.83 5.60
C ILE A 83 -14.72 11.51 5.90
N ILE A 84 -14.00 10.46 6.31
CA ILE A 84 -14.59 9.15 6.58
C ILE A 84 -15.22 9.13 7.97
N PRO A 85 -16.53 8.83 8.09
CA PRO A 85 -17.19 8.73 9.39
C PRO A 85 -16.57 7.63 10.26
N THR A 86 -16.50 7.88 11.57
CA THR A 86 -16.01 6.90 12.54
C THR A 86 -16.80 5.59 12.45
N GLY A 87 -16.09 4.46 12.43
CA GLY A 87 -16.68 3.13 12.30
C GLY A 87 -17.05 2.71 10.86
N GLN A 88 -16.91 3.60 9.86
CA GLN A 88 -17.20 3.30 8.45
C GLN A 88 -15.95 3.02 7.61
N TYR A 89 -14.80 2.74 8.23
CA TYR A 89 -13.55 2.43 7.52
C TYR A 89 -13.74 1.32 6.47
N TYR A 90 -14.20 0.15 6.91
CA TYR A 90 -14.40 -1.02 6.04
C TYR A 90 -15.57 -0.90 5.07
N ARG A 91 -16.39 0.15 5.19
CA ARG A 91 -17.43 0.45 4.19
C ARG A 91 -16.83 1.06 2.93
N TYR A 92 -15.75 1.83 3.07
CA TYR A 92 -15.15 2.58 1.97
C TYR A 92 -13.73 2.11 1.61
N ASN A 93 -13.12 1.21 2.37
CA ASN A 93 -11.73 0.80 2.20
C ASN A 93 -11.37 0.26 0.81
N ASP A 94 -12.34 -0.30 0.08
CA ASP A 94 -12.16 -0.73 -1.32
C ASP A 94 -11.69 0.40 -2.25
N HIS A 95 -11.88 1.66 -1.88
CA HIS A 95 -11.40 2.79 -2.67
C HIS A 95 -9.89 3.01 -2.55
N TRP A 96 -9.26 2.58 -1.45
CA TRP A 96 -7.84 2.87 -1.18
C TRP A 96 -6.98 1.66 -0.87
N ASN A 97 -7.56 0.46 -0.68
CA ASN A 97 -6.81 -0.77 -0.36
C ASN A 97 -5.66 -1.01 -1.35
N PHE A 98 -5.91 -0.91 -2.66
CA PHE A 98 -4.92 -1.11 -3.71
C PHE A 98 -3.80 -0.07 -3.66
N THR A 99 -4.16 1.20 -3.48
CA THR A 99 -3.20 2.30 -3.37
C THR A 99 -2.36 2.17 -2.11
N THR A 100 -2.96 1.72 -1.01
CA THR A 100 -2.29 1.49 0.27
C THR A 100 -1.30 0.34 0.15
N GLN A 101 -1.69 -0.79 -0.45
CA GLN A 101 -0.80 -1.91 -0.78
C GLN A 101 0.40 -1.45 -1.63
N LYS A 102 0.14 -0.65 -2.67
CA LYS A 102 1.20 -0.11 -3.53
C LYS A 102 2.15 0.81 -2.76
N LEU A 103 1.65 1.65 -1.86
CA LEU A 103 2.49 2.52 -1.04
C LEU A 103 3.33 1.74 -0.04
N ILE A 104 2.79 0.70 0.58
CA ILE A 104 3.57 -0.19 1.47
C ILE A 104 4.68 -0.87 0.68
N PHE A 105 4.40 -1.33 -0.53
CA PHE A 105 5.42 -1.84 -1.44
C PHE A 105 6.56 -0.81 -1.64
N LEU A 106 6.22 0.43 -2.01
CA LEU A 106 7.20 1.48 -2.26
C LEU A 106 8.00 1.83 -1.00
N ILE A 107 7.33 1.94 0.16
CA ILE A 107 7.98 2.19 1.45
C ILE A 107 8.93 1.05 1.81
N GLY A 108 8.47 -0.19 1.67
CA GLY A 108 9.28 -1.37 1.94
C GLY A 108 10.51 -1.44 1.04
N LEU A 109 10.34 -1.15 -0.25
CA LEU A 109 11.45 -1.09 -1.20
C LEU A 109 12.45 0.02 -0.81
N THR A 110 11.98 1.21 -0.50
CA THR A 110 12.83 2.33 -0.05
C THR A 110 13.62 1.96 1.21
N VAL A 111 12.96 1.41 2.23
CA VAL A 111 13.63 0.99 3.47
C VAL A 111 14.64 -0.12 3.21
N TYR A 112 14.30 -1.11 2.39
CA TYR A 112 15.22 -2.19 2.00
C TYR A 112 16.49 -1.64 1.34
N LEU A 113 16.35 -0.65 0.44
CA LEU A 113 17.48 -0.03 -0.26
C LEU A 113 18.34 0.84 0.67
N GLU A 114 17.73 1.54 1.62
CA GLU A 114 18.41 2.42 2.59
C GLU A 114 19.18 1.61 3.66
N THR A 115 18.59 0.51 4.14
CA THR A 115 19.12 -0.32 5.24
C THR A 115 19.96 -1.51 4.76
N ASP A 116 20.09 -1.70 3.45
CA ASP A 116 20.82 -2.81 2.82
C ASP A 116 20.26 -4.20 3.21
N GLY A 117 18.94 -4.31 3.40
CA GLY A 117 18.27 -5.61 3.53
C GLY A 117 17.24 -5.77 4.63
N GLU A 118 16.80 -4.70 5.31
CA GLU A 118 15.78 -4.83 6.37
C GLU A 118 14.36 -4.78 5.82
N LEU A 119 13.47 -5.58 6.43
CA LEU A 119 12.04 -5.55 6.15
C LEU A 119 11.42 -4.42 6.98
N VAL A 120 10.70 -3.50 6.33
CA VAL A 120 9.93 -2.49 7.04
C VAL A 120 8.85 -3.16 7.91
N THR A 121 8.73 -2.76 9.16
CA THR A 121 7.65 -3.24 10.04
C THR A 121 6.33 -2.55 9.70
N ARG A 122 5.21 -3.15 10.10
CA ARG A 122 3.88 -2.53 9.89
C ARG A 122 3.78 -1.20 10.62
N GLU A 123 4.37 -1.11 11.81
CA GLU A 123 4.40 0.09 12.64
C GLU A 123 5.17 1.22 11.95
N GLN A 124 6.36 0.93 11.40
CA GLN A 124 7.13 1.89 10.62
C GLN A 124 6.43 2.34 9.33
N ALA A 125 5.76 1.41 8.64
CA ALA A 125 4.99 1.71 7.43
C ALA A 125 3.78 2.61 7.74
N ALA A 126 3.06 2.31 8.83
CA ALA A 126 1.96 3.13 9.30
C ALA A 126 2.43 4.53 9.71
N GLU A 127 3.53 4.63 10.47
CA GLU A 127 4.14 5.90 10.87
C GLU A 127 4.55 6.75 9.65
N THR A 128 5.17 6.12 8.65
CA THR A 128 5.59 6.80 7.40
C THR A 128 4.40 7.39 6.63
N LEU A 129 3.21 6.79 6.74
CA LEU A 129 1.97 7.26 6.10
C LEU A 129 1.08 8.11 7.03
N GLY A 130 1.48 8.33 8.29
CA GLY A 130 0.65 9.03 9.28
C GLY A 130 -0.58 8.24 9.73
N LEU A 131 -0.57 6.91 9.57
CA LEU A 131 -1.66 6.00 9.89
C LEU A 131 -1.50 5.38 11.28
N LYS A 132 -2.61 4.93 11.86
CA LYS A 132 -2.58 4.11 13.09
C LYS A 132 -2.36 2.64 12.77
N CYS A 133 -1.96 1.87 13.78
CA CYS A 133 -1.82 0.41 13.65
C CYS A 133 -3.10 -0.35 14.06
N ASN A 134 -3.91 0.22 14.95
CA ASN A 134 -5.14 -0.43 15.43
C ASN A 134 -6.36 0.38 15.00
N GLN A 135 -7.45 -0.35 14.71
CA GLN A 135 -8.74 0.23 14.39
C GLN A 135 -9.32 1.09 15.53
N SER A 136 -9.03 0.74 16.79
CA SER A 136 -9.47 1.50 17.97
C SER A 136 -8.95 2.92 18.01
N ASP A 137 -7.79 3.15 17.40
CA ASP A 137 -7.05 4.41 17.51
C ASP A 137 -7.40 5.38 16.37
N GLY A 138 -8.22 4.92 15.41
CA GLY A 138 -8.73 5.71 14.29
C GLY A 138 -8.43 5.09 12.92
N PHE A 139 -8.18 5.97 11.95
CA PHE A 139 -7.84 5.57 10.59
C PHE A 139 -6.48 4.84 10.59
N HIS A 140 -6.48 3.58 10.12
CA HIS A 140 -5.39 2.64 10.39
C HIS A 140 -4.92 1.89 9.14
N LEU A 141 -3.74 1.28 9.25
CA LEU A 141 -3.16 0.38 8.28
C LEU A 141 -3.61 -1.06 8.55
N ASP A 142 -4.42 -1.61 7.65
CA ASP A 142 -4.83 -3.00 7.74
C ASP A 142 -3.63 -3.95 7.59
N ILE A 143 -3.60 -5.01 8.38
CA ILE A 143 -2.57 -6.04 8.30
C ILE A 143 -2.60 -6.75 6.95
N GLU A 144 -3.76 -6.92 6.34
CA GLU A 144 -3.90 -7.55 5.04
C GLU A 144 -3.26 -6.70 3.94
N ASP A 145 -3.52 -5.39 3.95
CA ASP A 145 -2.91 -4.46 3.00
C ASP A 145 -1.39 -4.44 3.15
N TYR A 146 -0.90 -4.47 4.39
CA TYR A 146 0.53 -4.59 4.68
C TYR A 146 1.14 -5.85 4.07
N LEU A 147 0.59 -7.03 4.38
CA LEU A 147 1.10 -8.30 3.86
C LEU A 147 1.05 -8.35 2.32
N LEU A 148 -0.02 -7.84 1.72
CA LEU A 148 -0.18 -7.78 0.27
C LEU A 148 0.82 -6.82 -0.40
N GLY A 149 1.16 -5.69 0.25
CA GLY A 149 2.20 -4.77 -0.21
C GLY A 149 3.60 -5.39 -0.14
N ILE A 150 3.90 -6.11 0.94
CA ILE A 150 5.18 -6.83 1.09
C ILE A 150 5.35 -7.93 0.02
N LEU A 151 4.28 -8.63 -0.35
CA LEU A 151 4.33 -9.60 -1.47
C LEU A 151 4.63 -8.92 -2.81
N GLN A 152 4.11 -7.71 -3.05
CA GLN A 152 4.45 -6.95 -4.26
C GLN A 152 5.93 -6.55 -4.28
N MET A 153 6.47 -6.14 -3.14
CA MET A 153 7.91 -5.85 -2.99
C MET A 153 8.77 -7.08 -3.30
N ALA A 154 8.36 -8.25 -2.83
CA ALA A 154 9.10 -9.49 -3.09
C ALA A 154 9.27 -9.77 -4.59
N SER A 155 8.21 -9.55 -5.38
CA SER A 155 8.25 -9.67 -6.85
C SER A 155 9.21 -8.68 -7.51
N GLU A 156 9.23 -7.43 -7.05
CA GLU A 156 10.12 -6.39 -7.58
C GLU A 156 11.59 -6.68 -7.23
N LEU A 157 11.84 -7.22 -6.03
CA LEU A 157 13.17 -7.65 -5.60
C LEU A 157 13.71 -8.82 -6.45
N THR A 158 12.87 -9.77 -6.86
CA THR A 158 13.28 -10.85 -7.79
C THR A 158 13.78 -10.27 -9.13
N ARG A 159 13.05 -9.27 -9.67
CA ARG A 159 13.48 -8.56 -10.88
C ARG A 159 14.79 -7.80 -10.64
N PHE A 160 14.90 -7.12 -9.50
CA PHE A 160 16.09 -6.38 -9.13
C PHE A 160 17.32 -7.28 -8.96
N ALA A 161 17.18 -8.48 -8.41
CA ALA A 161 18.26 -9.46 -8.30
C ALA A 161 18.79 -9.87 -9.69
N THR A 162 17.88 -10.15 -10.64
CA THR A 162 18.24 -10.50 -12.02
C THR A 162 19.01 -9.37 -12.71
N ASN A 163 18.53 -8.13 -12.56
CA ASN A 163 19.22 -6.96 -13.11
C ASN A 163 20.56 -6.70 -12.43
N SER A 164 20.66 -6.94 -11.12
CA SER A 164 21.91 -6.81 -10.37
C SER A 164 23.00 -7.74 -10.91
N VAL A 165 22.65 -9.00 -11.24
CA VAL A 165 23.56 -9.95 -11.90
C VAL A 165 24.00 -9.44 -13.26
N THR A 166 23.07 -8.91 -14.05
CA THR A 166 23.34 -8.36 -15.39
C THR A 166 24.31 -7.18 -15.34
N LEU A 167 24.19 -6.38 -14.28
CA LEU A 167 25.05 -5.22 -14.01
C LEU A 167 26.37 -5.59 -13.29
N GLY A 168 26.58 -6.87 -12.94
CA GLY A 168 27.81 -7.38 -12.31
C GLY A 168 27.86 -7.32 -10.78
N ASP A 169 26.76 -6.95 -10.10
CA ASP A 169 26.65 -6.97 -8.63
C ASP A 169 26.04 -8.29 -8.13
N TYR A 170 26.85 -9.34 -8.16
CA TYR A 170 26.47 -10.67 -7.65
C TYR A 170 26.21 -10.68 -6.14
N SER A 171 26.88 -9.80 -5.39
CA SER A 171 26.74 -9.72 -3.93
C SER A 171 25.32 -9.32 -3.52
N ARG A 172 24.74 -8.35 -4.25
CA ARG A 172 23.37 -7.88 -4.05
C ARG A 172 22.34 -8.95 -4.39
N ALA A 173 22.55 -9.68 -5.49
CA ALA A 173 21.66 -10.77 -5.86
C ALA A 173 21.58 -11.88 -4.78
N LEU A 174 22.72 -12.24 -4.18
CA LEU A 174 22.76 -13.20 -3.07
C LEU A 174 22.03 -12.68 -1.81
N LYS A 175 22.22 -11.40 -1.47
CA LYS A 175 21.51 -10.77 -0.34
C LYS A 175 19.99 -10.78 -0.56
N ILE A 176 19.54 -10.39 -1.76
CA ILE A 176 18.13 -10.40 -2.11
C ILE A 176 17.56 -11.82 -2.01
N SER A 177 18.27 -12.83 -2.53
CA SER A 177 17.84 -14.22 -2.46
C SER A 177 17.66 -14.70 -1.02
N LYS A 178 18.59 -14.36 -0.12
CA LYS A 178 18.47 -14.68 1.31
C LYS A 178 17.27 -13.98 1.94
N PHE A 179 17.09 -12.69 1.68
CA PHE A 179 15.96 -11.91 2.17
C PHE A 179 14.61 -12.51 1.74
N LEU A 180 14.48 -12.88 0.46
CA LEU A 180 13.28 -13.52 -0.07
C LEU A 180 13.01 -14.89 0.58
N ALA A 181 14.06 -15.68 0.87
CA ALA A 181 13.91 -16.95 1.57
C ALA A 181 13.40 -16.77 3.02
N ASP A 182 13.93 -15.77 3.73
CA ASP A 182 13.48 -15.42 5.08
C ASP A 182 12.03 -14.93 5.06
N LEU A 183 11.67 -14.10 4.07
CA LEU A 183 10.31 -13.61 3.87
C LEU A 183 9.32 -14.77 3.60
N ASN A 184 9.66 -15.68 2.68
CA ASN A 184 8.87 -16.86 2.38
C ASN A 184 8.63 -17.71 3.64
N SER A 185 9.68 -17.91 4.44
CA SER A 185 9.58 -18.63 5.71
C SER A 185 8.62 -17.95 6.68
N GLY A 186 8.67 -16.61 6.77
CA GLY A 186 7.72 -15.82 7.55
C GLY A 186 6.28 -16.01 7.08
N PHE A 187 6.01 -15.92 5.76
CA PHE A 187 4.67 -16.14 5.21
C PHE A 187 4.15 -17.57 5.42
N ARG A 188 5.02 -18.59 5.43
CA ARG A 188 4.62 -19.98 5.76
C ARG A 188 4.15 -20.14 7.20
N CYS A 189 4.71 -19.37 8.12
CA CYS A 189 4.28 -19.37 9.52
C CYS A 189 2.91 -18.71 9.69
N LEU A 190 2.52 -17.83 8.77
CA LEU A 190 1.19 -17.25 8.75
C LEU A 190 0.20 -18.32 8.25
N ASN A 191 -0.66 -18.80 9.15
CA ASN A 191 -1.79 -19.66 8.76
C ASN A 191 -2.83 -18.80 8.01
N LEU A 192 -2.53 -18.46 6.76
CA LEU A 192 -3.34 -17.58 5.92
C LEU A 192 -4.71 -18.22 5.67
N LYS A 193 -5.72 -17.74 6.40
CA LYS A 193 -7.12 -18.16 6.24
C LYS A 193 -7.80 -17.43 5.08
N ASN A 194 -7.30 -16.26 4.67
CA ASN A 194 -7.87 -15.44 3.61
C ASN A 194 -7.40 -15.89 2.20
N ASP A 195 -8.36 -16.08 1.30
CA ASP A 195 -8.15 -16.66 -0.04
C ASP A 195 -7.39 -15.71 -1.00
N SER A 196 -7.57 -14.39 -0.86
CA SER A 196 -6.89 -13.39 -1.71
C SER A 196 -5.38 -13.33 -1.43
N ILE A 197 -5.00 -13.37 -0.14
CA ILE A 197 -3.60 -13.39 0.30
C ILE A 197 -2.97 -14.74 -0.07
N ARG A 198 -3.70 -15.85 0.13
CA ARG A 198 -3.23 -17.18 -0.29
C ARG A 198 -2.92 -17.24 -1.78
N LYS A 199 -3.81 -16.74 -2.64
CA LYS A 199 -3.59 -16.72 -4.10
C LYS A 199 -2.36 -15.90 -4.50
N ARG A 200 -2.16 -14.71 -3.93
CA ARG A 200 -0.95 -13.91 -4.21
C ARG A 200 0.32 -14.55 -3.68
N TYR A 201 0.26 -15.21 -2.52
CA TYR A 201 1.36 -15.98 -1.98
C TYR A 201 1.70 -17.22 -2.85
N ASP A 202 0.70 -17.91 -3.39
CA ASP A 202 0.91 -19.05 -4.30
C ASP A 202 1.60 -18.62 -5.61
N VAL A 203 1.26 -17.42 -6.12
CA VAL A 203 1.99 -16.79 -7.24
C VAL A 203 3.43 -16.49 -6.84
N TYR A 204 3.65 -15.89 -5.66
CA TYR A 204 5.00 -15.62 -5.14
C TYR A 204 5.86 -16.89 -5.04
N LYS A 205 5.32 -18.01 -4.57
CA LYS A 205 6.03 -19.29 -4.46
C LYS A 205 6.57 -19.82 -5.80
N SER A 206 6.02 -19.35 -6.92
CA SER A 206 6.39 -19.79 -8.27
C SER A 206 7.60 -19.05 -8.85
N TYR A 207 8.05 -17.97 -8.18
CA TYR A 207 9.27 -17.22 -8.48
C TYR A 207 10.44 -17.71 -7.64
#